data_AF-E8X0U9-F1
#
_entry.id   AF-E8X0U9-F1
#
_cell.length_a   1.000
_cell.length_b   1.000
_cell.length_c   1.000
_cell.angle_alpha   90.00
_cell.angle_beta   90.00
_cell.angle_gamma   90.00
#
_symmetry.space_group_name_H-M   'P 1'
#
loop_
_entity.id
_entity.type
_entity.pdbx_description
1 polymer ?
#
loop_
_entity_poly.entity_id
_entity_poly.type
_entity_poly.pdbx_seq_one_letter_code
_entity_poly.pdbx_strand_id
1 'polypeptide(L)'
;MTTTAIDSKKPTTKQELIAANVKLLNEQLEAGHSEALTDYLTAMSRFHSYSFGNVLEIARQMPTATRVAGFWAWKNLGRSVNAGAKGIRILAPIVGVRRKKGEEAQKDITKQNERVLVGFRNAYVFDISQTNGVDLPAMHEVSGDPGENIERLAAFIKGQGIQLVYNPKIAPALGMSYGGRIAILPGQSKAEEFSTLVHETAHEMLHKAERRTATTKTVRETEAEAVAFVVGKAVGLVNRTASADYIQLYHGNASLLAESLEVIQQTASVILGALEPAVASEETPQQQEEEPELQEAA
;
A
#
# COMPACT_ATOMS: atom_id res chain seq x y z
N MET A 1 18.76 31.77 -35.60
CA MET A 1 18.29 30.44 -36.02
C MET A 1 19.47 29.49 -36.01
N THR A 2 19.58 28.67 -34.99
CA THR A 2 20.56 27.58 -34.89
C THR A 2 19.79 26.37 -34.37
N THR A 3 19.32 25.57 -35.32
CA THR A 3 18.63 24.31 -35.06
C THR A 3 19.67 23.29 -34.65
N THR A 4 19.81 23.06 -33.35
CA THR A 4 20.68 21.99 -32.84
C THR A 4 20.01 20.66 -33.18
N ALA A 5 20.64 19.91 -34.08
CA ALA A 5 20.17 18.60 -34.50
C ALA A 5 20.18 17.64 -33.31
N ILE A 6 18.99 17.25 -32.84
CA ILE A 6 18.83 16.22 -31.80
C ILE A 6 19.12 14.87 -32.45
N ASP A 7 20.17 14.21 -31.97
CA ASP A 7 20.55 12.86 -32.33
C ASP A 7 19.34 11.91 -32.20
N SER A 8 19.02 11.21 -33.29
CA SER A 8 17.77 10.47 -33.49
C SER A 8 17.81 9.03 -32.96
N LYS A 9 18.88 8.66 -32.25
CA LYS A 9 19.02 7.32 -31.69
C LYS A 9 18.28 7.20 -30.36
N LYS A 10 17.15 6.47 -30.36
CA LYS A 10 16.37 6.20 -29.14
C LYS A 10 17.24 5.43 -28.13
N PRO A 11 17.33 5.89 -26.86
CA PRO A 11 18.15 5.22 -25.85
C PRO A 11 17.63 3.80 -25.59
N THR A 12 18.53 2.82 -25.61
CA THR A 12 18.20 1.39 -25.52
C THR A 12 18.45 0.82 -24.14
N THR A 13 19.30 1.46 -23.33
CA THR A 13 19.59 1.07 -21.95
C THR A 13 18.93 2.00 -20.92
N LYS A 14 18.76 1.50 -19.70
CA LYS A 14 18.24 2.29 -18.57
C LYS A 14 19.12 3.50 -18.24
N GLN A 15 20.44 3.35 -18.32
CA GLN A 15 21.40 4.41 -18.00
C GLN A 15 21.41 5.51 -19.05
N GLU A 16 21.42 5.17 -20.34
CA GLU A 16 21.33 6.16 -21.43
C GLU A 16 20.03 6.95 -21.38
N LEU A 17 18.92 6.29 -21.04
CA LEU A 17 17.62 6.93 -20.94
C LEU A 17 17.57 7.93 -19.77
N ILE A 18 18.13 7.56 -18.61
CA ILE A 18 18.24 8.48 -17.48
C ILE A 18 19.13 9.67 -17.87
N ALA A 19 20.30 9.42 -18.45
CA ALA A 19 21.23 10.47 -18.86
C ALA A 19 20.62 11.44 -19.89
N ALA A 20 19.92 10.91 -20.90
CA ALA A 20 19.27 11.72 -21.92
C ALA A 20 18.16 12.62 -21.32
N ASN A 21 17.34 12.08 -20.42
CA ASN A 21 16.29 12.88 -19.82
C ASN A 21 16.83 13.92 -18.82
N VAL A 22 17.89 13.60 -18.06
CA VAL A 22 18.55 14.56 -17.16
C VAL A 22 19.17 15.70 -17.97
N LYS A 23 19.83 15.38 -19.09
CA LYS A 23 20.38 16.38 -20.00
C LYS A 23 19.30 17.32 -20.51
N LEU A 24 18.17 16.78 -20.97
CA LEU A 24 17.05 17.59 -21.45
C LEU A 24 16.44 18.48 -20.35
N LEU A 25 16.30 17.96 -19.13
CA LEU A 25 15.82 18.74 -18.00
C LEU A 25 16.76 19.93 -17.70
N ASN A 26 18.08 19.70 -17.73
CA ASN A 26 19.06 20.78 -17.58
C ASN A 26 18.94 21.82 -18.69
N GLU A 27 18.79 21.40 -19.95
CA GLU A 27 18.59 22.31 -21.08
C GLU A 27 17.30 23.16 -20.91
N GLN A 28 16.22 22.57 -20.40
CA GLN A 28 14.97 23.30 -20.10
C GLN A 28 15.17 24.32 -18.98
N LEU A 29 15.93 23.97 -17.95
CA LEU A 29 16.25 24.87 -16.84
C LEU A 29 17.15 26.02 -17.26
N GLU A 30 18.18 25.75 -18.07
CA GLU A 30 19.04 26.78 -18.65
C GLU A 30 18.27 27.73 -19.59
N ALA A 31 17.23 27.22 -20.25
CA ALA A 31 16.30 28.03 -21.05
C ALA A 31 15.25 28.80 -20.23
N GLY A 32 15.28 28.70 -18.89
CA GLY A 32 14.40 29.44 -17.98
C GLY A 32 13.02 28.80 -17.75
N HIS A 33 12.80 27.56 -18.18
CA HIS A 33 11.54 26.82 -17.99
C HIS A 33 11.49 26.12 -16.63
N SER A 34 11.35 26.88 -15.54
CA SER A 34 11.25 26.36 -14.18
C SER A 34 10.03 25.44 -13.95
N GLU A 35 8.99 25.58 -14.76
CA GLU A 35 7.81 24.70 -14.75
C GLU A 35 8.17 23.23 -14.99
N ALA A 36 9.18 22.95 -15.82
CA ALA A 36 9.64 21.59 -16.09
C ALA A 36 10.17 20.88 -14.83
N LEU A 37 10.80 21.64 -13.93
CA LEU A 37 11.26 21.12 -12.64
C LEU A 37 10.08 20.88 -11.69
N THR A 38 9.10 21.78 -11.67
CA THR A 38 7.88 21.61 -10.87
C THR A 38 7.07 20.38 -11.31
N ASP A 39 6.92 20.18 -12.61
CA ASP A 39 6.25 19.00 -13.19
C ASP A 39 6.99 17.71 -12.82
N TYR A 40 8.33 17.75 -12.86
CA TYR A 40 9.16 16.64 -12.45
C TYR A 40 9.01 16.30 -10.96
N LEU A 41 9.08 17.29 -10.07
CA LEU A 41 8.91 17.08 -8.63
C LEU A 41 7.48 16.57 -8.31
N THR A 42 6.49 17.07 -9.03
CA THR A 42 5.10 16.59 -8.93
C THR A 42 4.97 15.13 -9.36
N ALA A 43 5.61 14.75 -10.47
CA ALA A 43 5.63 13.38 -10.94
C ALA A 43 6.39 12.44 -9.99
N MET A 44 7.48 12.89 -9.35
CA MET A 44 8.17 12.13 -8.30
C MET A 44 7.26 11.83 -7.11
N SER A 45 6.45 12.81 -6.71
CA SER A 45 5.46 12.63 -5.65
C SER A 45 4.40 11.60 -6.03
N ARG A 46 3.89 11.65 -7.28
CA ARG A 46 2.81 10.76 -7.74
C ARG A 46 3.26 9.34 -8.10
N PHE A 47 4.44 9.19 -8.68
CA PHE A 47 4.94 7.93 -9.24
C PHE A 47 6.12 7.37 -8.44
N HIS A 48 6.13 7.59 -7.12
CA HIS A 48 7.22 7.18 -6.23
C HIS A 48 7.52 5.67 -6.20
N SER A 49 6.59 4.83 -6.70
CA SER A 49 6.77 3.38 -6.87
C SER A 49 7.47 2.98 -8.17
N TYR A 50 7.60 3.91 -9.13
CA TYR A 50 8.34 3.71 -10.37
C TYR A 50 9.82 4.04 -10.18
N SER A 51 10.69 3.41 -10.97
CA SER A 51 12.11 3.80 -10.97
C SER A 51 12.27 5.24 -11.45
N PHE A 52 13.26 5.96 -10.93
CA PHE A 52 13.58 7.34 -11.29
C PHE A 52 13.54 7.61 -12.81
N GLY A 53 14.14 6.73 -13.62
CA GLY A 53 14.11 6.87 -15.09
C GLY A 53 12.70 6.79 -15.70
N ASN A 54 11.81 5.96 -15.13
CA ASN A 54 10.43 5.88 -15.58
C ASN A 54 9.59 7.07 -15.11
N VAL A 55 9.82 7.58 -13.89
CA VAL A 55 9.20 8.82 -13.40
C VAL A 55 9.51 9.97 -14.35
N LEU A 56 10.78 10.10 -14.73
CA LEU A 56 11.25 11.15 -15.61
C LEU A 56 10.70 11.00 -17.05
N GLU A 57 10.56 9.78 -17.56
CA GLU A 57 9.89 9.53 -18.86
C GLU A 57 8.40 9.86 -18.84
N ILE A 58 7.70 9.56 -17.73
CA ILE A 58 6.28 9.87 -17.57
C ILE A 58 6.11 11.39 -17.53
N ALA A 59 6.85 12.08 -16.67
CA ALA A 59 6.82 13.54 -16.55
C ALA A 59 7.08 14.22 -17.90
N ARG A 60 8.08 13.75 -18.65
CA ARG A 60 8.44 14.31 -19.96
C ARG A 60 7.37 14.08 -21.03
N GLN A 61 6.74 12.91 -21.06
CA GLN A 61 5.76 12.56 -22.09
C GLN A 61 4.34 13.06 -21.77
N MET A 62 4.01 13.16 -20.49
CA MET A 62 2.71 13.61 -20.00
C MET A 62 2.88 14.22 -18.59
N PRO A 63 3.24 15.52 -18.48
CA PRO A 63 3.43 16.20 -17.20
C PRO A 63 2.18 16.16 -16.31
N THR A 64 1.01 16.14 -16.92
CA THR A 64 -0.30 16.11 -16.26
C THR A 64 -0.72 14.72 -15.80
N ALA A 65 0.10 13.68 -16.00
CA ALA A 65 -0.25 12.33 -15.60
C ALA A 65 -0.52 12.24 -14.08
N THR A 66 -1.56 11.48 -13.74
CA THR A 66 -2.03 11.29 -12.36
C THR A 66 -2.03 9.82 -11.95
N ARG A 67 -2.44 8.92 -12.85
CA ARG A 67 -2.49 7.47 -12.62
C ARG A 67 -2.18 6.76 -13.92
N VAL A 68 -1.07 6.02 -13.97
CA VAL A 68 -0.66 5.32 -15.18
C VAL A 68 -0.69 3.81 -14.98
N ALA A 69 -1.21 3.08 -15.96
CA ALA A 69 -1.18 1.63 -15.97
C ALA A 69 -1.05 1.07 -17.39
N GLY A 70 -0.64 -0.20 -17.51
CA GLY A 70 -0.59 -0.89 -18.79
C GLY A 70 -2.00 -1.16 -19.34
N PHE A 71 -2.12 -1.35 -20.66
CA PHE A 71 -3.40 -1.60 -21.34
C PHE A 71 -4.26 -2.69 -20.67
N TRP A 72 -3.65 -3.84 -20.34
CA TRP A 72 -4.33 -4.96 -19.70
C TRP A 72 -4.72 -4.68 -18.25
N ALA A 73 -3.91 -3.90 -17.53
CA ALA A 73 -4.27 -3.48 -16.17
C ALA A 73 -5.53 -2.61 -16.18
N TRP A 74 -5.64 -1.67 -17.13
CA TRP A 74 -6.88 -0.91 -17.32
C TRP A 74 -8.07 -1.78 -17.64
N LYS A 75 -7.89 -2.74 -18.57
CA LYS A 75 -8.96 -3.68 -18.93
C LYS A 75 -9.45 -4.49 -17.74
N ASN A 76 -8.53 -4.94 -16.87
CA ASN A 76 -8.88 -5.67 -15.65
C ASN A 76 -9.59 -4.78 -14.62
N LEU A 77 -9.28 -3.47 -14.59
CA LEU A 77 -9.95 -2.46 -13.77
C LEU A 77 -11.30 -1.99 -14.36
N GLY A 78 -11.82 -2.66 -15.38
CA GLY A 78 -13.10 -2.30 -16.01
C GLY A 78 -13.04 -1.02 -16.84
N ARG A 79 -11.84 -0.60 -17.27
CA ARG A 79 -11.60 0.57 -18.13
C ARG A 79 -10.96 0.16 -19.45
N SER A 80 -11.29 0.87 -20.51
CA SER A 80 -10.73 0.69 -21.84
C SER A 80 -9.95 1.92 -22.25
N VAL A 81 -8.76 1.70 -22.80
CA VAL A 81 -7.95 2.79 -23.38
C VAL A 81 -8.66 3.32 -24.62
N ASN A 82 -8.75 4.65 -24.73
CA ASN A 82 -9.42 5.31 -25.84
C ASN A 82 -8.73 4.99 -27.17
N ALA A 83 -9.53 4.78 -28.23
CA ALA A 83 -8.99 4.56 -29.56
C ALA A 83 -8.13 5.76 -29.98
N GLY A 84 -6.91 5.50 -30.44
CA GLY A 84 -5.95 6.53 -30.83
C GLY A 84 -5.17 7.17 -29.66
N ALA A 85 -5.37 6.73 -28.41
CA ALA A 85 -4.59 7.25 -27.28
C ALA A 85 -3.09 6.96 -27.46
N LYS A 86 -2.26 7.99 -27.24
CA LYS A 86 -0.80 7.87 -27.31
C LYS A 86 -0.26 7.30 -25.99
N GLY A 87 0.34 6.11 -26.04
CA GLY A 87 0.95 5.48 -24.87
C GLY A 87 2.22 6.20 -24.40
N ILE A 88 2.39 6.28 -23.09
CA ILE A 88 3.60 6.76 -22.40
C ILE A 88 4.60 5.61 -22.36
N ARG A 89 5.76 5.79 -22.99
CA ARG A 89 6.81 4.77 -23.03
C ARG A 89 7.56 4.72 -21.70
N ILE A 90 7.70 3.53 -21.13
CA ILE A 90 8.53 3.23 -19.96
C ILE A 90 9.48 2.05 -20.25
N LEU A 91 10.48 1.85 -19.39
CA LEU A 91 11.29 0.63 -19.40
C LEU A 91 10.75 -0.36 -18.37
N ALA A 92 10.35 -1.54 -18.84
CA ALA A 92 9.92 -2.65 -18.01
C ALA A 92 11.00 -3.75 -17.96
N PRO A 93 11.25 -4.37 -16.79
CA PRO A 93 12.20 -5.46 -16.67
C PRO A 93 11.73 -6.69 -17.46
N ILE A 94 12.67 -7.37 -18.11
CA ILE A 94 12.51 -8.71 -18.68
C ILE A 94 13.02 -9.69 -17.63
N VAL A 95 12.10 -10.44 -17.03
CA VAL A 95 12.42 -11.47 -16.04
C VAL A 95 12.49 -12.81 -16.76
N GLY A 96 13.67 -13.41 -16.79
CA GLY A 96 13.88 -14.76 -17.31
C GLY A 96 13.99 -15.78 -16.18
N VAL A 97 13.94 -17.06 -16.54
CA VAL A 97 14.13 -18.17 -15.60
C VAL A 97 15.49 -18.79 -15.87
N ARG A 98 16.40 -18.73 -14.91
CA ARG A 98 17.69 -19.42 -15.01
C ARG A 98 17.52 -20.82 -14.41
N ARG A 99 17.61 -21.84 -15.26
CA ARG A 99 17.72 -23.24 -14.81
C ARG A 99 19.15 -23.51 -14.36
N LYS A 100 19.35 -23.96 -13.11
CA LYS A 100 20.66 -24.49 -12.67
C LYS A 100 20.96 -25.79 -13.44
N LYS A 101 22.20 -25.97 -13.89
CA LYS A 101 22.69 -27.22 -14.51
C LYS A 101 23.52 -28.01 -13.50
N GLY A 102 23.33 -29.33 -13.43
CA GLY A 102 24.15 -30.27 -12.66
C GLY A 102 23.39 -31.09 -11.62
N GLU A 103 24.10 -32.00 -10.95
CA GLU A 103 23.61 -32.99 -9.95
C GLU A 103 22.85 -32.38 -8.76
N GLU A 104 22.95 -31.06 -8.52
CA GLU A 104 22.12 -30.32 -7.55
C GLU A 104 20.63 -30.31 -7.90
N ALA A 105 20.24 -30.53 -9.17
CA ALA A 105 18.86 -30.52 -9.63
C ALA A 105 18.03 -31.72 -9.15
N GLN A 106 18.68 -32.79 -8.65
CA GLN A 106 18.03 -34.05 -8.28
C GLN A 106 17.50 -34.09 -6.84
N LYS A 107 17.88 -33.13 -5.97
CA LYS A 107 17.57 -33.19 -4.53
C LYS A 107 16.33 -32.38 -4.11
N ASP A 108 15.86 -31.43 -4.92
CA ASP A 108 14.70 -30.60 -4.55
C ASP A 108 14.01 -30.00 -5.79
N ILE A 109 12.90 -30.60 -6.23
CA ILE A 109 12.12 -30.17 -7.41
C ILE A 109 11.51 -28.77 -7.19
N THR A 110 11.34 -28.33 -5.93
CA THR A 110 10.68 -27.07 -5.58
C THR A 110 11.58 -25.82 -5.73
N LYS A 111 12.91 -25.99 -5.86
CA LYS A 111 13.89 -24.88 -5.91
C LYS A 111 14.47 -24.59 -7.30
N GLN A 112 13.91 -25.17 -8.36
CA GLN A 112 14.58 -25.24 -9.67
C GLN A 112 14.62 -23.93 -10.49
N ASN A 113 13.87 -22.89 -10.11
CA ASN A 113 13.68 -21.72 -10.98
C ASN A 113 13.95 -20.41 -10.24
N GLU A 114 15.13 -19.84 -10.42
CA GLU A 114 15.43 -18.48 -9.98
C GLU A 114 15.02 -17.49 -11.08
N ARG A 115 14.16 -16.53 -10.69
CA ARG A 115 13.78 -15.41 -11.55
C ARG A 115 14.94 -14.42 -11.60
N VAL A 116 15.58 -14.31 -12.75
CA VAL A 116 16.70 -13.39 -12.95
C VAL A 116 16.30 -12.25 -13.88
N LEU A 117 16.79 -11.05 -13.61
CA LEU A 117 16.64 -9.91 -14.51
C LEU A 117 17.56 -10.12 -15.72
N VAL A 118 16.98 -10.28 -16.90
CA VAL A 118 17.71 -10.56 -18.16
C VAL A 118 17.92 -9.28 -18.97
N GLY A 119 17.10 -8.27 -18.77
CA GLY A 119 17.22 -6.99 -19.47
C GLY A 119 16.01 -6.09 -19.26
N PHE A 120 15.87 -5.10 -20.12
CA PHE A 120 14.72 -4.19 -20.13
C PHE A 120 14.15 -4.09 -21.53
N ARG A 121 12.84 -3.90 -21.63
CA ARG A 121 12.13 -3.62 -22.88
C ARG A 121 11.31 -2.36 -22.76
N ASN A 122 11.03 -1.74 -23.91
CA ASN A 122 10.00 -0.71 -23.98
C ASN A 122 8.63 -1.33 -23.66
N ALA A 123 7.92 -0.72 -22.73
CA ALA A 123 6.52 -0.98 -22.44
C ALA A 123 5.75 0.34 -22.51
N TYR A 124 4.44 0.25 -22.67
CA TYR A 124 3.57 1.42 -22.78
C TYR A 124 2.51 1.39 -21.68
N VAL A 125 2.40 2.51 -20.98
CA VAL A 125 1.35 2.79 -20.00
C VAL A 125 0.49 3.94 -20.49
N PHE A 126 -0.72 4.05 -19.95
CA PHE A 126 -1.69 5.07 -20.31
C PHE A 126 -2.18 5.72 -19.03
N ASP A 127 -2.35 7.04 -19.05
CA ASP A 127 -2.97 7.75 -17.93
C ASP A 127 -4.47 7.49 -17.86
N ILE A 128 -5.07 7.58 -16.67
CA ILE A 128 -6.52 7.44 -16.46
C ILE A 128 -7.34 8.36 -17.39
N SER A 129 -6.88 9.58 -17.66
CA SER A 129 -7.53 10.53 -18.58
C SER A 129 -7.62 10.03 -20.02
N GLN A 130 -6.81 9.02 -20.38
CA GLN A 130 -6.82 8.37 -21.69
C GLN A 130 -7.72 7.12 -21.74
N THR A 131 -8.52 6.89 -20.70
CA THR A 131 -9.36 5.69 -20.56
C THR A 131 -10.81 6.05 -20.25
N ASN A 132 -11.73 5.23 -20.76
CA ASN A 132 -13.16 5.27 -20.46
C ASN A 132 -13.61 3.97 -19.79
N GLY A 133 -14.52 4.05 -18.84
CA GLY A 133 -15.07 2.87 -18.14
C GLY A 133 -15.42 3.20 -16.71
N VAL A 134 -15.52 2.16 -15.87
CA VAL A 134 -15.90 2.29 -14.47
C VAL A 134 -14.94 3.23 -13.75
N ASP A 135 -15.47 4.22 -13.04
CA ASP A 135 -14.66 5.13 -12.23
C ASP A 135 -13.75 4.32 -11.31
N LEU A 136 -12.46 4.65 -11.36
CA LEU A 136 -11.52 4.04 -10.43
C LEU A 136 -11.92 4.47 -9.02
N PRO A 137 -11.70 3.61 -8.01
CA PRO A 137 -11.77 4.04 -6.63
C PRO A 137 -10.96 5.34 -6.46
N ALA A 138 -11.59 6.39 -5.96
CA ALA A 138 -10.88 7.61 -5.58
C ALA A 138 -9.79 7.23 -4.57
N MET A 139 -8.67 7.98 -4.55
CA MET A 139 -7.70 7.79 -3.46
C MET A 139 -8.43 8.16 -2.17
N HIS A 140 -8.67 7.16 -1.33
CA HIS A 140 -9.10 7.22 0.07
C HIS A 140 -9.71 8.54 0.54
N GLU A 141 -10.93 8.85 0.10
CA GLU A 141 -11.81 9.65 0.95
C GLU A 141 -12.51 8.69 1.90
N VAL A 142 -11.84 8.41 3.01
CA VAL A 142 -12.48 7.76 4.15
C VAL A 142 -13.31 8.83 4.85
N SER A 143 -14.63 8.64 4.84
CA SER A 143 -15.57 9.61 5.41
C SER A 143 -16.56 8.94 6.35
N GLY A 144 -17.20 9.73 7.20
CA GLY A 144 -18.04 9.26 8.30
C GLY A 144 -17.51 9.71 9.66
N ASP A 145 -18.10 9.18 10.72
CA ASP A 145 -17.65 9.43 12.09
C ASP A 145 -17.47 8.09 12.79
N PRO A 146 -16.24 7.70 13.21
CA PRO A 146 -16.03 6.49 13.98
C PRO A 146 -16.62 6.57 15.39
N GLY A 147 -17.06 7.76 15.84
CA GLY A 147 -17.60 7.96 17.19
C GLY A 147 -16.56 7.62 18.25
N GLU A 148 -16.99 6.98 19.35
CA GLU A 148 -16.13 6.55 20.46
C GLU A 148 -15.12 5.44 20.09
N ASN A 149 -15.25 4.86 18.89
CA ASN A 149 -14.38 3.75 18.49
C ASN A 149 -12.92 4.20 18.30
N ILE A 150 -12.67 5.48 18.01
CA ILE A 150 -11.30 5.99 17.90
C ILE A 150 -10.60 6.00 19.26
N GLU A 151 -11.30 6.38 20.33
CA GLU A 151 -10.78 6.33 21.70
C GLU A 151 -10.60 4.88 22.17
N ARG A 152 -11.55 3.98 21.86
CA ARG A 152 -11.43 2.54 22.18
C ARG A 152 -10.26 1.90 21.46
N LEU A 153 -10.06 2.23 20.17
CA LEU A 153 -8.90 1.77 19.41
C LEU A 153 -7.58 2.27 20.02
N ALA A 154 -7.51 3.55 20.39
CA ALA A 154 -6.33 4.11 21.04
C ALA A 154 -6.05 3.46 22.41
N ALA A 155 -7.10 3.12 23.18
CA ALA A 155 -6.97 2.39 24.43
C ALA A 155 -6.47 0.96 24.20
N PHE A 156 -7.01 0.25 23.19
CA PHE A 156 -6.55 -1.08 22.80
C PHE A 156 -5.07 -1.09 22.40
N ILE A 157 -4.64 -0.16 21.53
CA ILE A 157 -3.24 -0.02 21.10
C ILE A 157 -2.32 0.16 22.31
N LYS A 158 -2.68 1.04 23.25
CA LYS A 158 -1.92 1.24 24.49
C LYS A 158 -1.89 -0.01 25.36
N GLY A 159 -3.01 -0.74 25.47
CA GLY A 159 -3.12 -1.99 26.21
C GLY A 159 -2.23 -3.11 25.66
N GLN A 160 -1.94 -3.08 24.36
CA GLN A 160 -0.97 -3.96 23.70
C GLN A 160 0.50 -3.53 23.91
N GLY A 161 0.75 -2.47 24.69
CA GLY A 161 2.08 -1.92 24.90
C GLY A 161 2.64 -1.15 23.70
N ILE A 162 1.79 -0.78 22.74
CA ILE A 162 2.19 -0.03 21.54
C ILE A 162 2.10 1.47 21.84
N GLN A 163 3.20 2.20 21.64
CA GLN A 163 3.23 3.63 21.84
C GLN A 163 2.57 4.37 20.66
N LEU A 164 1.55 5.17 20.92
CA LEU A 164 0.94 6.05 19.91
C LEU A 164 1.50 7.47 20.00
N VAL A 165 1.99 8.02 18.88
CA VAL A 165 2.54 9.39 18.80
C VAL A 165 2.05 10.13 17.56
N TYR A 166 1.89 11.45 17.64
CA TYR A 166 1.66 12.31 16.48
C TYR A 166 2.98 12.96 16.07
N ASN A 167 3.35 12.85 14.79
CA ASN A 167 4.63 13.35 14.29
C ASN A 167 4.49 13.95 12.89
N PRO A 168 4.59 15.27 12.71
CA PRO A 168 4.48 15.90 11.39
C PRO A 168 5.61 15.53 10.43
N LYS A 169 6.73 15.00 10.94
CA LYS A 169 7.89 14.60 10.11
C LYS A 169 7.68 13.31 9.32
N ILE A 170 6.56 12.62 9.52
CA ILE A 170 6.24 11.41 8.76
C ILE A 170 5.63 11.73 7.38
N ALA A 171 5.27 12.99 7.13
CA ALA A 171 4.79 13.42 5.83
C ALA A 171 5.78 13.02 4.71
N PRO A 172 5.30 12.51 3.56
CA PRO A 172 3.89 12.48 3.13
C PRO A 172 3.08 11.27 3.60
N ALA A 173 3.64 10.37 4.43
CA ALA A 173 2.86 9.25 4.97
C ALA A 173 1.81 9.74 5.99
N LEU A 174 0.64 9.10 6.01
CA LEU A 174 -0.42 9.39 6.99
C LEU A 174 -0.17 8.66 8.32
N GLY A 175 0.47 7.50 8.27
CA GLY A 175 0.83 6.66 9.42
C GLY A 175 2.14 5.89 9.18
N MET A 176 2.78 5.46 10.26
CA MET A 176 3.91 4.53 10.23
C MET A 176 4.00 3.68 11.50
N SER A 177 4.02 2.36 11.32
CA SER A 177 4.35 1.35 12.33
C SER A 177 5.87 1.10 12.42
N TYR A 178 6.36 0.96 13.65
CA TYR A 178 7.79 0.74 13.97
C TYR A 178 8.06 -0.53 14.80
N GLY A 179 7.04 -1.35 15.11
CA GLY A 179 7.20 -2.53 15.95
C GLY A 179 7.22 -2.15 17.43
N GLY A 180 6.05 -1.86 17.99
CA GLY A 180 5.84 -1.33 19.34
C GLY A 180 5.58 0.18 19.39
N ARG A 181 5.54 0.85 18.23
CA ARG A 181 5.22 2.28 18.14
C ARG A 181 4.52 2.60 16.82
N ILE A 182 3.40 3.32 16.91
CA ILE A 182 2.67 3.88 15.77
C ILE A 182 2.83 5.39 15.78
N ALA A 183 3.24 5.97 14.65
CA ALA A 183 3.27 7.40 14.42
C ALA A 183 2.17 7.81 13.44
N ILE A 184 1.42 8.85 13.76
CA ILE A 184 0.32 9.40 12.93
C ILE A 184 0.64 10.84 12.51
N LEU A 185 0.28 11.18 11.27
CA LEU A 185 0.39 12.53 10.75
C LEU A 185 -0.75 13.37 11.36
N PRO A 186 -0.46 14.46 12.09
CA PRO A 186 -1.50 15.30 12.68
C PRO A 186 -2.32 16.02 11.60
N GLY A 187 -3.60 16.29 11.89
CA GLY A 187 -4.49 17.07 11.03
C GLY A 187 -5.35 16.26 10.07
N GLN A 188 -5.37 14.93 10.19
CA GLN A 188 -6.32 14.05 9.51
C GLN A 188 -7.75 14.27 10.04
N SER A 189 -8.77 14.02 9.22
CA SER A 189 -10.13 13.89 9.72
C SER A 189 -10.25 12.67 10.66
N LYS A 190 -11.27 12.63 11.51
CA LYS A 190 -11.48 11.48 12.42
C LYS A 190 -11.59 10.14 11.67
N ALA A 191 -12.24 10.15 10.50
CA ALA A 191 -12.41 8.96 9.68
C ALA A 191 -11.07 8.49 9.10
N GLU A 192 -10.28 9.40 8.53
CA GLU A 192 -8.94 9.11 8.03
C GLU A 192 -8.00 8.65 9.14
N GLU A 193 -7.99 9.33 10.28
CA GLU A 193 -7.16 8.97 11.43
C GLU A 193 -7.51 7.57 11.94
N PHE A 194 -8.80 7.27 12.09
CA PHE A 194 -9.25 5.94 12.48
C PHE A 194 -8.79 4.86 11.49
N SER A 195 -9.00 5.10 10.18
CA SER A 195 -8.58 4.15 9.14
C SER A 195 -7.07 3.94 9.13
N THR A 196 -6.28 5.01 9.27
CA THR A 196 -4.83 4.96 9.36
C THR A 196 -4.38 4.21 10.61
N LEU A 197 -5.00 4.46 11.76
CA LEU A 197 -4.69 3.76 13.01
C LEU A 197 -4.96 2.25 12.88
N VAL A 198 -6.08 1.85 12.28
CA VAL A 198 -6.35 0.43 12.05
C VAL A 198 -5.32 -0.18 11.10
N HIS A 199 -4.94 0.51 10.02
CA HIS A 199 -3.91 0.05 9.08
C HIS A 199 -2.57 -0.19 9.77
N GLU A 200 -2.09 0.79 10.55
CA GLU A 200 -0.83 0.65 11.28
C GLU A 200 -0.91 -0.40 12.40
N THR A 201 -2.08 -0.54 13.05
CA THR A 201 -2.32 -1.60 14.04
C THR A 201 -2.28 -2.98 13.40
N ALA A 202 -2.83 -3.13 12.19
CA ALA A 202 -2.73 -4.37 11.43
C ALA A 202 -1.26 -4.70 11.12
N HIS A 203 -0.42 -3.71 10.78
CA HIS A 203 1.03 -3.94 10.65
C HIS A 203 1.68 -4.43 11.95
N GLU A 204 1.35 -3.82 13.08
CA GLU A 204 1.86 -4.22 14.39
C GLU A 204 1.44 -5.66 14.76
N MET A 205 0.24 -6.09 14.38
CA MET A 205 -0.30 -7.42 14.68
C MET A 205 0.20 -8.51 13.71
N LEU A 206 0.18 -8.23 12.40
CA LEU A 206 0.41 -9.22 11.35
C LEU A 206 1.87 -9.44 11.00
N HIS A 207 2.67 -8.37 11.02
CA HIS A 207 3.93 -8.34 10.29
C HIS A 207 5.15 -8.37 11.21
N LYS A 208 5.08 -9.23 12.25
CA LYS A 208 6.22 -9.59 13.10
C LYS A 208 7.06 -10.71 12.45
N ALA A 209 8.35 -10.72 12.79
CA ALA A 209 9.44 -11.61 12.38
C ALA A 209 9.15 -12.65 11.25
N GLU A 210 8.47 -13.76 11.55
CA GLU A 210 8.34 -14.90 10.63
C GLU A 210 7.49 -14.59 9.37
N ARG A 211 6.25 -14.11 9.53
CA ARG A 211 5.36 -13.81 8.39
C ARG A 211 5.90 -12.70 7.50
N ARG A 212 6.65 -11.75 8.09
CA ARG A 212 7.31 -10.66 7.34
C ARG A 212 8.36 -11.17 6.36
N THR A 213 9.02 -12.30 6.66
CA THR A 213 9.98 -12.93 5.75
C THR A 213 9.33 -13.79 4.67
N ALA A 214 8.15 -14.36 4.96
CA ALA A 214 7.39 -15.21 4.05
C ALA A 214 6.58 -14.43 2.99
N THR A 215 6.29 -13.15 3.24
CA THR A 215 5.38 -12.34 2.40
C THR A 215 6.08 -11.13 1.77
N THR A 216 5.64 -10.77 0.56
CA THR A 216 6.15 -9.57 -0.12
C THR A 216 5.61 -8.30 0.54
N LYS A 217 6.30 -7.16 0.36
CA LYS A 217 5.80 -5.86 0.85
C LYS A 217 4.37 -5.61 0.35
N THR A 218 4.11 -5.84 -0.93
CA THR A 218 2.79 -5.59 -1.53
C THR A 218 1.69 -6.42 -0.87
N VAL A 219 1.93 -7.72 -0.61
CA VAL A 219 0.99 -8.57 0.13
C VAL A 219 0.69 -7.99 1.52
N ARG A 220 1.72 -7.57 2.24
CA ARG A 220 1.58 -6.99 3.59
C ARG A 220 0.80 -5.68 3.63
N GLU A 221 1.08 -4.76 2.71
CA GLU A 221 0.30 -3.51 2.62
C GLU A 221 -1.16 -3.80 2.30
N THR A 222 -1.41 -4.74 1.39
CA THR A 222 -2.76 -5.12 0.98
C THR A 222 -3.53 -5.84 2.11
N GLU A 223 -2.88 -6.69 2.90
CA GLU A 223 -3.46 -7.27 4.11
C GLU A 223 -3.88 -6.20 5.13
N ALA A 224 -2.98 -5.24 5.42
CA ALA A 224 -3.27 -4.14 6.35
C ALA A 224 -4.42 -3.25 5.86
N GLU A 225 -4.44 -2.93 4.56
CA GLU A 225 -5.49 -2.13 3.91
C GLU A 225 -6.85 -2.85 3.95
N ALA A 226 -6.86 -4.18 3.76
CA ALA A 226 -8.08 -4.97 3.89
C ALA A 226 -8.61 -5.02 5.33
N VAL A 227 -7.73 -5.13 6.33
CA VAL A 227 -8.15 -5.03 7.74
C VAL A 227 -8.77 -3.65 8.01
N ALA A 228 -8.11 -2.57 7.59
CA ALA A 228 -8.65 -1.21 7.73
C ALA A 228 -10.01 -1.04 7.04
N PHE A 229 -10.18 -1.65 5.86
CA PHE A 229 -11.45 -1.66 5.15
C PHE A 229 -12.56 -2.38 5.94
N VAL A 230 -12.30 -3.60 6.42
CA VAL A 230 -13.29 -4.41 7.16
C VAL A 230 -13.71 -3.72 8.46
N VAL A 231 -12.74 -3.27 9.26
CA VAL A 231 -13.02 -2.59 10.53
C VAL A 231 -13.70 -1.25 10.30
N GLY A 232 -13.22 -0.45 9.34
CA GLY A 232 -13.84 0.82 8.97
C GLY A 232 -15.29 0.65 8.56
N LYS A 233 -15.62 -0.36 7.75
CA LYS A 233 -17.00 -0.68 7.38
C LYS A 233 -17.87 -1.06 8.57
N ALA A 234 -17.35 -1.87 9.49
CA ALA A 234 -18.09 -2.32 10.66
C ALA A 234 -18.47 -1.16 11.61
N VAL A 235 -17.61 -0.13 11.71
CA VAL A 235 -17.90 1.08 12.51
C VAL A 235 -18.61 2.18 11.72
N GLY A 236 -19.08 1.90 10.49
CA GLY A 236 -19.91 2.81 9.71
C GLY A 236 -19.15 3.79 8.80
N LEU A 237 -17.83 3.61 8.58
CA LEU A 237 -17.08 4.44 7.65
C LEU A 237 -17.41 4.13 6.19
N VAL A 238 -17.48 5.18 5.39
CA VAL A 238 -17.64 5.12 3.94
C VAL A 238 -16.27 5.01 3.30
N ASN A 239 -15.83 3.77 3.08
CA ASN A 239 -14.63 3.46 2.30
C ASN A 239 -15.03 3.00 0.89
N ARG A 240 -14.42 3.57 -0.17
CA ARG A 240 -14.49 3.01 -1.54
C ARG A 240 -13.57 1.79 -1.64
N THR A 241 -13.99 0.82 -2.45
CA THR A 241 -13.61 -0.60 -2.43
C THR A 241 -12.12 -0.93 -2.56
N ALA A 242 -11.65 -1.89 -1.75
CA ALA A 242 -10.34 -2.57 -1.83
C ALA A 242 -10.33 -3.85 -2.72
N SER A 243 -11.45 -4.22 -3.36
CA SER A 243 -11.68 -5.59 -3.82
C SER A 243 -11.06 -5.97 -5.17
N ALA A 244 -10.87 -5.03 -6.10
CA ALA A 244 -10.42 -5.35 -7.46
C ALA A 244 -8.91 -5.66 -7.54
N ASP A 245 -8.10 -5.04 -6.69
CA ASP A 245 -6.65 -5.24 -6.63
C ASP A 245 -6.27 -6.49 -5.83
N TYR A 246 -7.12 -6.89 -4.88
CA TYR A 246 -6.90 -8.04 -3.98
C TYR A 246 -6.72 -9.35 -4.76
N ILE A 247 -7.55 -9.63 -5.77
CA ILE A 247 -7.52 -10.90 -6.53
C ILE A 247 -6.30 -10.98 -7.46
N GLN A 248 -5.90 -9.85 -8.06
CA GLN A 248 -4.78 -9.82 -9.02
C GLN A 248 -3.42 -9.94 -8.31
N LEU A 249 -3.34 -9.50 -7.06
CA LEU A 249 -2.09 -9.47 -6.29
C LEU A 249 -1.52 -10.87 -6.00
N TYR A 250 -2.39 -11.86 -5.82
CA TYR A 250 -1.97 -13.23 -5.52
C TYR A 250 -1.69 -14.06 -6.78
N HIS A 251 -1.81 -13.49 -7.98
CA HIS A 251 -1.48 -14.14 -9.26
C HIS A 251 -2.08 -15.55 -9.45
N GLY A 252 -3.26 -15.82 -8.88
CA GLY A 252 -3.89 -17.15 -8.93
C GLY A 252 -3.36 -18.18 -7.92
N ASN A 253 -2.51 -17.78 -6.97
CA ASN A 253 -2.12 -18.62 -5.85
C ASN A 253 -3.24 -18.65 -4.79
N ALA A 254 -4.16 -19.59 -4.95
CA ALA A 254 -5.32 -19.74 -4.06
C ALA A 254 -4.95 -20.03 -2.60
N SER A 255 -3.84 -20.74 -2.35
CA SER A 255 -3.39 -21.05 -0.99
C SER A 255 -2.91 -19.79 -0.25
N LEU A 256 -2.12 -18.95 -0.92
CA LEU A 256 -1.63 -17.70 -0.34
C LEU A 256 -2.76 -16.68 -0.16
N LEU A 257 -3.73 -16.67 -1.08
CA LEU A 257 -4.94 -15.87 -0.93
C LEU A 257 -5.78 -16.32 0.28
N ALA A 258 -5.97 -17.63 0.45
CA ALA A 258 -6.72 -18.19 1.59
C ALA A 258 -6.04 -17.86 2.93
N GLU A 259 -4.73 -18.05 3.03
CA GLU A 259 -3.94 -17.70 4.23
C GLU A 259 -3.99 -16.19 4.52
N SER A 260 -4.00 -15.36 3.48
CA SER A 260 -4.15 -13.91 3.64
C SER A 260 -5.53 -13.55 4.18
N LEU A 261 -6.59 -14.09 3.59
CA LEU A 261 -7.97 -13.83 4.01
C LEU A 261 -8.25 -14.30 5.44
N GLU A 262 -7.71 -15.46 5.82
CA GLU A 262 -7.83 -15.99 7.18
C GLU A 262 -7.21 -15.02 8.20
N VAL A 263 -6.01 -14.53 7.91
CA VAL A 263 -5.28 -13.65 8.82
C VAL A 263 -5.87 -12.23 8.87
N ILE A 264 -6.41 -11.73 7.76
CA ILE A 264 -7.23 -10.51 7.76
C ILE A 264 -8.44 -10.70 8.67
N GLN A 265 -9.18 -11.80 8.52
CA GLN A 265 -10.39 -12.05 9.29
C GLN A 265 -10.09 -12.13 10.79
N GLN A 266 -9.04 -12.86 11.17
CA GLN A 266 -8.65 -13.01 12.57
C GLN A 266 -8.26 -11.66 13.17
N THR A 267 -7.46 -10.88 12.45
CA THR A 267 -6.99 -9.56 12.90
C THR A 267 -8.12 -8.56 13.01
N ALA A 268 -8.99 -8.49 12.00
CA ALA A 268 -10.17 -7.64 12.04
C ALA A 268 -11.09 -8.02 13.20
N SER A 269 -11.27 -9.32 13.48
CA SER A 269 -12.09 -9.80 14.60
C SER A 269 -11.52 -9.37 15.96
N VAL A 270 -10.20 -9.47 16.14
CA VAL A 270 -9.54 -9.00 17.38
C VAL A 270 -9.71 -7.50 17.57
N ILE A 271 -9.50 -6.71 16.50
CA ILE A 271 -9.68 -5.26 16.57
C ILE A 271 -11.14 -4.92 16.89
N LEU A 272 -12.10 -5.53 16.19
CA LEU A 272 -13.53 -5.28 16.41
C LEU A 272 -14.00 -5.66 17.81
N GLY A 273 -13.55 -6.79 18.35
CA GLY A 273 -13.85 -7.18 19.73
C GLY A 273 -13.33 -6.18 20.76
N ALA A 274 -12.23 -5.49 20.47
CA ALA A 274 -11.73 -4.42 21.33
C ALA A 274 -12.51 -3.09 21.20
N LEU A 275 -13.30 -2.93 20.14
CA LEU A 275 -14.17 -1.77 19.94
C LEU A 275 -15.57 -1.97 20.53
N GLU A 276 -15.95 -3.21 20.83
CA GLU A 276 -17.20 -3.50 21.53
C GLU A 276 -17.21 -2.84 22.92
N PRO A 277 -18.36 -2.29 23.35
CA PRO A 277 -18.47 -1.75 24.70
C PRO A 277 -18.24 -2.87 25.72
N ALA A 278 -17.48 -2.59 26.78
CA ALA A 278 -17.33 -3.53 27.89
C ALA A 278 -18.72 -3.87 28.44
N VAL A 279 -19.13 -5.13 28.34
CA VAL A 279 -20.37 -5.60 28.94
C VAL A 279 -20.22 -5.38 30.45
N ALA A 280 -21.05 -4.52 31.02
CA ALA A 280 -21.08 -4.32 32.46
C ALA A 280 -21.34 -5.68 33.10
N SER A 281 -20.35 -6.22 33.81
CA SER A 281 -20.50 -7.45 34.58
C SER A 281 -21.58 -7.19 35.62
N GLU A 282 -22.73 -7.84 35.48
CA GLU A 282 -23.77 -7.86 36.51
C GLU A 282 -23.15 -8.40 37.80
N GLU A 283 -23.00 -7.52 38.78
CA GLU A 283 -22.55 -7.89 40.12
C GLU A 283 -23.52 -8.90 40.70
N THR A 284 -23.04 -10.13 40.89
CA THR A 284 -23.78 -11.17 41.60
C THR A 284 -23.85 -10.76 43.07
N PRO A 285 -25.04 -10.62 43.69
CA PRO A 285 -25.12 -10.20 45.08
C PRO A 285 -24.48 -11.26 45.98
N GLN A 286 -23.42 -10.87 46.69
CA GLN A 286 -22.75 -11.71 47.68
C GLN A 286 -23.73 -12.07 48.80
N GLN A 287 -23.95 -13.37 48.97
CA GLN A 287 -24.61 -13.93 50.15
C GLN A 287 -23.73 -13.67 51.37
N GLN A 288 -24.28 -13.02 52.38
CA GLN A 288 -23.68 -12.89 53.69
C GLN A 288 -23.62 -14.28 54.33
N GLU A 289 -22.41 -14.83 54.50
CA GLU A 289 -22.17 -15.96 55.39
C GLU A 289 -22.20 -15.46 56.85
N GLU A 290 -23.14 -15.99 57.62
CA GLU A 290 -23.20 -15.83 59.09
C GLU A 290 -22.00 -16.54 59.74
N GLU A 291 -21.25 -15.80 60.55
CA GLU A 291 -20.16 -16.29 61.40
C GLU A 291 -20.74 -17.13 62.56
N PRO A 292 -20.19 -18.33 62.89
CA PRO A 292 -20.61 -19.06 64.08
C PRO A 292 -19.90 -18.52 65.32
N GLU A 293 -20.70 -18.24 66.35
CA GLU A 293 -20.31 -17.75 67.67
C GLU A 293 -19.48 -18.81 68.43
N LEU A 294 -18.22 -18.49 68.75
CA LEU A 294 -17.33 -19.32 69.57
C LEU A 294 -17.76 -19.27 71.04
N GLN A 295 -18.17 -20.41 71.59
CA GLN A 295 -18.38 -20.62 73.02
C GLN A 295 -17.04 -20.73 73.76
N GLU A 296 -16.75 -19.81 74.67
CA GLU A 296 -15.69 -19.94 75.66
C GLU A 296 -16.21 -20.64 76.93
N ALA A 297 -15.40 -21.58 77.41
CA ALA A 297 -15.64 -22.40 78.59
C ALA A 297 -15.37 -21.64 79.90
N ALA A 298 -16.24 -21.86 80.89
CA ALA A 298 -15.93 -21.87 82.31
C ALA A 298 -16.80 -22.92 83.01
#